data_AF-A0A8B3L4M4-F1
#
_entry.id   AF-A0A8B3L4M4-F1
#
_cell.length_a   1.000
_cell.length_b   1.000
_cell.length_c   1.000
_cell.angle_alpha   90.00
_cell.angle_beta   90.00
_cell.angle_gamma   90.00
#
_symmetry.space_group_name_H-M   'P 1'
#
loop_
_entity.id
_entity.type
_entity.pdbx_description
1 polymer ?
#
loop_
_entity_poly.entity_id
_entity_poly.type
_entity_poly.pdbx_seq_one_letter_code
_entity_poly.pdbx_strand_id
1 'polypeptide(L)'
;MMFGQRLAATASGQAAAELGDLPEWNLADLYSGMEAPELKRDIARAASDAIAFEVRWKGTLAAEAERGAGGRLGEALKAYEALEELIGRIVSYAGLVYAGNTA
;
A
#
# COMPACT_ATOMS: atom_id res chain seq x y z
N MET A 1 49.05 -19.29 -8.36
CA MET A 1 47.98 -19.74 -7.45
C MET A 1 47.93 -18.80 -6.26
N MET A 2 46.85 -18.05 -6.06
CA MET A 2 46.30 -17.76 -4.73
C MET A 2 44.92 -17.10 -4.89
N PHE A 3 43.91 -17.91 -4.53
CA PHE A 3 42.52 -17.54 -4.23
C PHE A 3 42.49 -16.38 -3.22
N GLY A 4 41.56 -15.43 -3.22
CA GLY A 4 40.10 -15.57 -3.23
C GLY A 4 39.58 -14.77 -2.03
N GLN A 5 38.55 -13.96 -2.24
CA GLN A 5 37.97 -13.00 -1.29
C GLN A 5 37.71 -13.56 0.12
N ARG A 6 37.79 -12.66 1.13
CA ARG A 6 36.85 -12.66 2.26
C ARG A 6 36.64 -11.24 2.78
N LEU A 7 35.72 -10.49 2.17
CA LEU A 7 35.06 -9.38 2.85
C LEU A 7 34.01 -9.99 3.77
N ALA A 8 34.32 -10.08 5.06
CA ALA A 8 33.35 -10.44 6.07
C ALA A 8 32.41 -9.24 6.28
N ALA A 9 31.19 -9.32 5.74
CA ALA A 9 30.11 -8.45 6.16
C ALA A 9 29.53 -9.01 7.48
N THR A 10 30.10 -8.58 8.59
CA THR A 10 29.51 -8.77 9.92
C THR A 10 29.52 -7.42 10.62
N ALA A 11 28.53 -6.58 10.32
CA ALA A 11 28.31 -5.34 11.06
C ALA A 11 26.87 -4.82 10.93
N SER A 12 25.85 -5.70 11.03
CA SER A 12 24.46 -5.22 11.14
C SER A 12 24.00 -5.09 12.60
N GLY A 13 24.54 -5.91 13.51
CA GLY A 13 24.16 -5.88 14.93
C GLY A 13 24.99 -4.94 15.81
N GLN A 14 26.30 -4.81 15.56
CA GLN A 14 27.19 -4.01 16.39
C GLN A 14 27.04 -2.50 16.14
N ALA A 15 26.79 -2.10 14.88
CA ALA A 15 26.65 -0.69 14.50
C ALA A 15 25.38 -0.05 15.06
N ALA A 16 24.28 -0.80 15.16
CA ALA A 16 23.03 -0.32 15.76
C ALA A 16 23.21 0.06 17.25
N ALA A 17 24.04 -0.68 18.00
CA ALA A 17 24.29 -0.39 19.42
C ALA A 17 25.11 0.89 19.66
N GLU A 18 25.91 1.34 18.67
CA GLU A 18 26.72 2.57 18.76
C GLU A 18 25.94 3.84 18.36
N LEU A 19 24.81 3.68 17.66
CA LEU A 19 24.04 4.80 17.10
C LEU A 19 23.00 5.39 18.07
N GLY A 20 22.76 4.75 19.22
CA GLY A 20 21.73 5.16 20.17
C GLY A 20 20.31 5.03 19.59
N ASP A 21 19.36 5.80 20.13
CA ASP A 21 17.98 5.83 19.63
C ASP A 21 17.93 6.58 18.29
N LEU A 22 17.85 5.82 17.20
CA LEU A 22 17.66 6.37 15.87
C LEU A 22 16.22 6.89 15.70
N PRO A 23 16.02 7.99 14.94
CA PRO A 23 14.69 8.49 14.66
C PRO A 23 13.91 7.52 13.76
N GLU A 24 12.66 7.29 14.11
CA GLU A 24 11.71 6.52 13.31
C GLU A 24 10.76 7.44 12.52
N TRP A 25 10.24 6.93 11.41
CA TRP A 25 9.23 7.64 10.63
C TRP A 25 7.91 7.67 11.41
N ASN A 26 7.36 8.87 11.63
CA ASN A 26 6.02 9.00 12.19
C ASN A 26 4.98 8.66 11.12
N LEU A 27 4.23 7.56 11.32
CA LEU A 27 3.20 7.09 10.39
C LEU A 27 1.78 7.47 10.81
N ALA A 28 1.61 8.26 11.87
CA ALA A 28 0.30 8.61 12.42
C ALA A 28 -0.59 9.42 11.45
N ASP A 29 0.01 10.09 10.47
CA ASP A 29 -0.72 10.78 9.39
C ASP A 29 -1.47 9.79 8.47
N LEU A 30 -0.97 8.56 8.35
CA LEU A 30 -1.64 7.48 7.61
C LEU A 30 -2.61 6.73 8.51
N TYR A 31 -2.13 6.16 9.61
CA TYR A 31 -2.93 5.43 10.59
C TYR A 31 -2.27 5.52 11.96
N SER A 32 -3.06 5.66 13.03
CA SER A 32 -2.53 5.79 14.39
C SER A 32 -1.76 4.55 14.90
N GLY A 33 -1.92 3.39 14.26
CA GLY A 33 -1.22 2.15 14.57
C GLY A 33 -1.81 0.95 13.82
N MET A 34 -1.18 -0.23 13.93
CA MET A 34 -1.64 -1.46 13.26
C MET A 34 -3.00 -1.94 13.77
N GLU A 35 -3.34 -1.61 15.01
CA GLU A 35 -4.63 -1.95 15.63
C GLU A 35 -5.68 -0.84 15.49
N ALA A 36 -5.35 0.23 14.77
CA ALA A 36 -6.21 1.39 14.64
C ALA A 36 -7.58 1.03 14.05
N PRO A 37 -8.69 1.50 14.66
CA PRO A 37 -10.03 1.20 14.18
C PRO A 37 -10.26 1.74 12.76
N GLU A 38 -9.65 2.87 12.40
CA GLU A 38 -9.70 3.43 11.05
C GLU A 38 -9.04 2.53 9.99
N LEU A 39 -7.93 1.85 10.31
CA LEU A 39 -7.26 0.93 9.39
C LEU A 39 -8.14 -0.30 9.13
N LYS A 40 -8.71 -0.88 10.18
CA LYS A 40 -9.62 -2.03 10.06
C LYS A 40 -10.86 -1.69 9.23
N ARG A 41 -11.44 -0.51 9.46
CA ARG A 41 -12.57 0.00 8.68
C ARG A 41 -12.18 0.17 7.21
N ASP A 42 -11.03 0.77 6.93
CA ASP A 42 -10.60 1.06 5.56
C ASP A 42 -10.27 -0.22 4.78
N ILE A 43 -9.67 -1.23 5.42
CA ILE A 43 -9.47 -2.57 4.82
C ILE A 43 -10.81 -3.22 4.48
N ALA A 44 -11.76 -3.22 5.42
CA ALA A 44 -13.09 -3.79 5.19
C ALA A 44 -13.84 -3.05 4.07
N ARG A 45 -13.72 -1.72 4.03
CA ARG A 45 -14.28 -0.88 2.97
C ARG A 45 -13.64 -1.18 1.61
N ALA A 46 -12.32 -1.25 1.52
CA ALA A 46 -11.63 -1.55 0.27
C ALA A 46 -12.07 -2.91 -0.30
N ALA A 47 -12.24 -3.93 0.55
CA ALA A 47 -12.75 -5.24 0.13
C ALA A 47 -14.19 -5.16 -0.42
N SER A 48 -15.09 -4.46 0.30
CA SER A 48 -16.47 -4.27 -0.13
C SER A 48 -16.57 -3.46 -1.44
N ASP A 49 -15.83 -2.36 -1.53
CA ASP A 49 -15.83 -1.46 -2.67
C ASP A 49 -15.24 -2.15 -3.91
N ALA A 50 -14.22 -3.01 -3.76
CA ALA A 50 -13.67 -3.82 -4.85
C ALA A 50 -14.70 -4.82 -5.42
N ILE A 51 -15.44 -5.53 -4.55
CA ILE A 51 -16.51 -6.45 -4.97
C ILE A 51 -17.61 -5.68 -5.70
N ALA A 52 -18.05 -4.55 -5.15
CA ALA A 52 -19.08 -3.71 -5.75
C ALA A 52 -18.64 -3.18 -7.12
N PHE A 53 -17.38 -2.75 -7.24
CA PHE A 53 -16.78 -2.31 -8.50
C PHE A 53 -16.78 -3.41 -9.54
N GLU A 54 -16.31 -4.62 -9.17
CA GLU A 54 -16.30 -5.78 -10.06
C GLU A 54 -17.71 -6.09 -10.57
N VAL A 55 -18.66 -6.27 -9.65
CA VAL A 55 -20.07 -6.59 -9.98
C VAL A 55 -20.66 -5.56 -10.94
N ARG A 56 -20.29 -4.29 -10.78
CA ARG A 56 -20.85 -3.19 -11.56
C ARG A 56 -20.22 -3.06 -12.95
N TRP A 57 -18.90 -3.16 -13.06
CA TRP A 57 -18.16 -2.68 -14.22
C TRP A 57 -17.47 -3.78 -15.03
N LYS A 58 -17.32 -4.99 -14.48
CA LYS A 58 -16.64 -6.10 -15.19
C LYS A 58 -17.38 -6.45 -16.47
N GLY A 59 -16.67 -6.42 -17.59
CA GLY A 59 -17.19 -6.77 -18.92
C GLY A 59 -18.12 -5.72 -19.55
N THR A 60 -18.40 -4.60 -18.90
CA THR A 60 -19.35 -3.58 -19.40
C THR A 60 -18.67 -2.29 -19.88
N LEU A 61 -17.38 -2.09 -19.56
CA LEU A 61 -16.65 -0.84 -19.83
C LEU A 61 -16.63 -0.44 -21.31
N ALA A 62 -16.43 -1.38 -22.23
CA ALA A 62 -16.42 -1.08 -23.67
C ALA A 62 -17.79 -0.56 -24.14
N ALA A 63 -18.86 -1.22 -23.74
CA ALA A 63 -20.23 -0.79 -24.05
C ALA A 63 -20.55 0.57 -23.44
N GLU A 64 -20.11 0.85 -22.21
CA GLU A 64 -20.28 2.17 -21.61
C GLU A 64 -19.41 3.25 -22.29
N ALA A 65 -18.28 2.90 -22.90
CA ALA A 65 -17.46 3.81 -23.69
C ALA A 65 -18.10 4.15 -25.05
N GLU A 66 -18.63 3.15 -25.75
CA GLU A 66 -19.29 3.30 -27.06
C GLU A 66 -20.51 4.22 -27.01
N ARG A 67 -21.15 4.32 -25.84
CA ARG A 67 -22.31 5.22 -25.59
C ARG A 67 -21.93 6.70 -25.50
N GLY A 68 -20.63 7.05 -25.53
CA GLY A 68 -20.15 8.42 -25.51
C GLY A 68 -20.68 9.21 -24.31
N ALA A 69 -21.24 10.40 -24.55
CA ALA A 69 -21.79 11.26 -23.50
C ALA A 69 -22.96 10.65 -22.70
N GLY A 70 -23.66 9.64 -23.25
CA GLY A 70 -24.71 8.90 -22.55
C GLY A 70 -24.21 7.67 -21.79
N GLY A 71 -22.92 7.37 -21.90
CA GLY A 71 -22.25 6.29 -21.21
C GLY A 71 -21.80 6.67 -19.82
N ARG A 72 -21.40 5.66 -19.04
CA ARG A 72 -20.96 5.84 -17.64
C ARG A 72 -19.51 5.49 -17.38
N LEU A 73 -18.67 5.51 -18.43
CA LEU A 73 -17.23 5.24 -18.28
C LEU A 73 -16.56 6.21 -17.29
N GLY A 74 -16.96 7.49 -17.28
CA GLY A 74 -16.45 8.47 -16.33
C GLY A 74 -16.84 8.17 -14.87
N GLU A 75 -17.98 7.54 -14.63
CA GLU A 75 -18.36 7.07 -13.29
C GLU A 75 -17.52 5.87 -12.87
N ALA A 76 -17.25 4.94 -13.79
CA ALA A 76 -16.37 3.81 -13.55
C ALA A 76 -14.96 4.30 -13.18
N LEU A 77 -14.41 5.26 -13.92
CA LEU A 77 -13.08 5.78 -13.65
C LEU A 77 -12.98 6.44 -12.27
N LYS A 78 -13.95 7.30 -11.91
CA LYS A 78 -13.99 7.93 -10.59
C LYS A 78 -14.10 6.92 -9.45
N ALA A 79 -14.90 5.87 -9.63
CA ALA A 79 -15.03 4.81 -8.64
C ALA A 79 -13.73 4.02 -8.50
N TYR A 80 -13.02 3.76 -9.60
CA TYR A 80 -11.73 3.09 -9.59
C TYR A 80 -10.65 3.93 -8.90
N GLU A 81 -10.55 5.23 -9.23
CA GLU A 81 -9.61 6.16 -8.60
C GLU A 81 -9.82 6.26 -7.09
N ALA A 82 -11.08 6.33 -6.64
CA ALA A 82 -11.39 6.36 -5.21
C ALA A 82 -11.00 5.06 -4.48
N LEU A 83 -11.12 3.92 -5.16
CA LEU A 83 -10.71 2.62 -4.62
C LEU A 83 -9.18 2.50 -4.56
N GLU A 84 -8.48 2.88 -5.63
CA GLU A 84 -7.01 2.91 -5.68
C GLU A 84 -6.41 3.86 -4.64
N GLU A 85 -6.99 5.03 -4.42
CA GLU A 85 -6.53 5.96 -3.38
C GLU A 85 -6.62 5.32 -1.98
N LEU A 86 -7.73 4.66 -1.69
CA LEU A 86 -7.94 3.97 -0.41
C LEU A 86 -6.93 2.81 -0.23
N ILE A 87 -6.77 1.97 -1.25
CA ILE A 87 -5.84 0.84 -1.22
C ILE A 87 -4.39 1.34 -1.13
N GLY A 88 -4.05 2.37 -1.90
CA GLY A 88 -2.73 2.99 -1.93
C GLY A 88 -2.32 3.50 -0.56
N ARG A 89 -3.22 4.16 0.17
CA ARG A 89 -2.99 4.57 1.58
C ARG A 89 -2.69 3.37 2.48
N ILE A 90 -3.51 2.31 2.40
CA ILE A 90 -3.36 1.09 3.22
C ILE A 90 -2.01 0.41 2.95
N VAL A 91 -1.68 0.19 1.68
CA VAL A 91 -0.46 -0.50 1.25
C VAL A 91 0.78 0.35 1.57
N SER A 92 0.71 1.67 1.40
CA SER A 92 1.81 2.58 1.78
C SER A 92 2.11 2.48 3.27
N TYR A 93 1.09 2.47 4.12
CA TYR A 93 1.27 2.28 5.56
C TYR A 93 1.91 0.93 5.87
N ALA A 94 1.36 -0.16 5.33
CA ALA A 94 1.88 -1.51 5.55
C ALA A 94 3.34 -1.64 5.08
N GLY A 95 3.68 -1.07 3.93
CA GLY A 95 5.04 -1.07 3.38
C GLY A 95 6.03 -0.29 4.25
N LEU A 96 5.63 0.88 4.77
CA LEU A 96 6.47 1.68 5.67
C LEU A 96 6.68 1.00 7.03
N VAL A 97 5.63 0.40 7.60
CA VAL A 97 5.74 -0.40 8.83
C VAL A 97 6.71 -1.57 8.64
N TYR A 98 6.57 -2.29 7.52
CA TYR A 98 7.48 -3.39 7.18
C TYR A 98 8.93 -2.90 7.04
N ALA A 99 9.16 -1.83 6.28
CA ALA A 99 10.48 -1.26 6.06
C ALA A 99 11.16 -0.80 7.37
N GLY A 100 10.40 -0.32 8.35
CA GLY A 100 10.91 0.09 9.66
C GLY A 100 11.23 -1.07 10.61
N ASN A 101 10.69 -2.27 10.38
CA ASN A 101 10.79 -3.42 11.28
C ASN A 101 11.49 -4.64 10.67
N THR A 102 12.25 -4.45 9.59
CA THR A 102 13.04 -5.52 8.95
C THR A 102 14.53 -5.24 9.14
N ALA A 103 15.24 -6.18 9.77
CA ALA A 103 16.69 -6.14 10.05
C ALA A 103 17.54 -6.73 8.91
#